data_AF-A0A7V4SP07-F1
#
_entry.id   AF-A0A7V4SP07-F1
#
_cell.length_a   1.000
_cell.length_b   1.000
_cell.length_c   1.000
_cell.angle_alpha   90.00
_cell.angle_beta   90.00
_cell.angle_gamma   90.00
#
_symmetry.space_group_name_H-M   'P 1'
#
loop_
_entity.id
_entity.type
_entity.pdbx_description
1 polymer ?
#
loop_
_entity_poly.entity_id
_entity_poly.type
_entity_poly.pdbx_seq_one_letter_code
_entity_poly.pdbx_strand_id
1 'polypeptide(L)'
;MKRFNTPLRAVTLLAVAMVAFGALYAQANDLVVAKASEFVTLLQKGDFQGAYQKVDSNLGFKSNPDTFKKYWQALESKAGKLVEVKRSSIESKDGYFVVTQVAKFEKGHVDLKVALDNMMRVSGFQYANHKDDSSGSSPQASSQPAPAATPAS
;
A
#
# COMPACT_ATOMS: atom_id res chain seq x y z
N MET A 1 -49.06 -10.31 -36.91
CA MET A 1 -47.64 -10.32 -37.31
C MET A 1 -47.03 -8.93 -37.09
N LYS A 2 -45.72 -8.86 -36.73
CA LYS A 2 -44.87 -7.70 -36.29
C LYS A 2 -44.82 -7.56 -34.75
N ARG A 3 -43.93 -8.19 -33.97
CA ARG A 3 -42.45 -8.32 -33.87
C ARG A 3 -41.68 -7.06 -33.39
N PHE A 4 -40.77 -7.32 -32.45
CA PHE A 4 -39.57 -6.57 -32.01
C PHE A 4 -39.76 -5.52 -30.88
N ASN A 5 -39.52 -5.82 -29.59
CA ASN A 5 -38.28 -6.21 -28.88
C ASN A 5 -37.26 -5.04 -28.75
N THR A 6 -37.38 -4.23 -27.69
CA THR A 6 -36.31 -3.30 -27.26
C THR A 6 -36.22 -3.25 -25.72
N PRO A 7 -35.29 -4.01 -25.11
CA PRO A 7 -34.62 -3.49 -23.92
C PRO A 7 -33.11 -3.82 -23.87
N LEU A 8 -32.42 -3.89 -25.03
CA LEU A 8 -31.02 -4.37 -25.07
C LEU A 8 -29.95 -3.26 -25.07
N ARG A 9 -30.33 -1.96 -24.99
CA ARG A 9 -29.35 -0.85 -25.06
C ARG A 9 -29.04 -0.17 -23.71
N ALA A 10 -29.93 -0.28 -22.73
CA ALA A 10 -29.72 0.33 -21.41
C ALA A 10 -28.78 -0.51 -20.50
N VAL A 11 -28.76 -1.83 -20.69
CA VAL A 11 -27.96 -2.75 -19.85
C VAL A 11 -26.45 -2.66 -20.16
N THR A 12 -26.07 -2.33 -21.40
CA THR A 12 -24.66 -2.25 -21.81
C THR A 12 -23.94 -1.02 -21.24
N LEU A 13 -24.63 0.10 -20.99
CA LEU A 13 -24.00 1.30 -20.44
C LEU A 13 -23.69 1.19 -18.94
N LEU A 14 -24.47 0.41 -18.18
CA LEU A 14 -24.27 0.25 -16.74
C LEU A 14 -23.07 -0.66 -16.40
N ALA A 15 -22.80 -1.68 -17.21
CA ALA A 15 -21.67 -2.59 -17.01
C ALA A 15 -20.29 -1.91 -17.28
N VAL A 16 -20.23 -0.95 -18.21
CA VAL A 16 -18.99 -0.22 -18.53
C VAL A 16 -18.60 0.74 -17.40
N ALA A 17 -19.56 1.32 -16.67
CA ALA A 17 -19.28 2.19 -15.53
C ALA A 17 -18.65 1.42 -14.35
N MET A 18 -19.12 0.20 -14.03
CA MET A 18 -18.53 -0.61 -12.95
C MET A 18 -17.09 -1.06 -13.23
N VAL A 19 -16.77 -1.41 -14.48
CA VAL A 19 -15.39 -1.79 -14.87
C VAL A 19 -14.44 -0.60 -14.80
N ALA A 20 -14.90 0.59 -15.19
CA ALA A 20 -14.09 1.81 -15.14
C ALA A 20 -13.75 2.23 -13.70
N PHE A 21 -14.67 2.06 -12.74
CA PHE A 21 -14.40 2.35 -11.33
C PHE A 21 -13.38 1.39 -10.72
N GLY A 22 -13.49 0.08 -10.97
CA GLY A 22 -12.54 -0.91 -10.43
C GLY A 22 -11.09 -0.69 -10.90
N ALA A 23 -10.90 -0.34 -12.18
CA ALA A 23 -9.59 -0.01 -12.73
C ALA A 23 -8.99 1.28 -12.14
N LEU A 24 -9.82 2.25 -11.75
CA LEU A 24 -9.37 3.49 -11.11
C LEU A 24 -8.87 3.25 -9.68
N TYR A 25 -9.57 2.40 -8.92
CA TYR A 25 -9.16 2.02 -7.55
C TYR A 25 -7.86 1.20 -7.55
N ALA A 26 -7.68 0.29 -8.52
CA ALA A 26 -6.44 -0.47 -8.64
C ALA A 26 -5.23 0.43 -8.95
N GLN A 27 -5.39 1.40 -9.85
CA GLN A 27 -4.32 2.35 -10.21
C GLN A 27 -3.92 3.28 -9.06
N ALA A 28 -4.88 3.73 -8.26
CA ALA A 28 -4.58 4.55 -7.08
C ALA A 28 -3.75 3.76 -6.05
N ASN A 29 -4.09 2.49 -5.81
CA ASN A 29 -3.34 1.63 -4.90
C ASN A 29 -1.93 1.33 -5.39
N ASP A 30 -1.75 1.12 -6.71
CA ASP A 30 -0.43 0.92 -7.30
C ASP A 30 0.49 2.12 -7.08
N LEU A 31 -0.04 3.35 -7.28
CA LEU A 31 0.71 4.58 -7.04
C LEU A 31 1.16 4.71 -5.57
N VAL A 32 0.27 4.41 -4.63
CA VAL A 32 0.57 4.45 -3.19
C VAL A 32 1.72 3.48 -2.84
N VAL A 33 1.65 2.24 -3.33
CA VAL A 33 2.70 1.23 -3.09
C VAL A 33 4.00 1.62 -3.79
N ALA A 34 3.93 2.16 -5.01
CA ALA A 34 5.09 2.61 -5.76
C ALA A 34 5.82 3.73 -5.01
N LYS A 35 5.11 4.69 -4.41
CA LYS A 35 5.70 5.79 -3.65
C LYS A 35 6.37 5.33 -2.35
N ALA A 36 5.74 4.40 -1.64
CA ALA A 36 6.35 3.78 -0.47
C ALA A 36 7.61 2.98 -0.84
N SER A 37 7.54 2.21 -1.93
CA SER A 37 8.67 1.40 -2.42
C SER A 37 9.84 2.27 -2.91
N GLU A 38 9.54 3.40 -3.57
CA GLU A 38 10.52 4.39 -4.00
C GLU A 38 11.32 4.90 -2.80
N PHE A 39 10.62 5.24 -1.69
CA PHE A 39 11.26 5.67 -0.45
C PHE A 39 12.16 4.58 0.16
N VAL A 40 11.67 3.34 0.30
CA VAL A 40 12.48 2.23 0.83
C VAL A 40 13.70 1.93 -0.06
N THR A 41 13.55 2.04 -1.38
CA THR A 41 14.65 1.87 -2.34
C THR A 41 15.73 2.94 -2.15
N LEU A 42 15.35 4.19 -1.87
CA LEU A 42 16.30 5.27 -1.59
C LEU A 42 17.08 4.97 -0.29
N LEU A 43 16.41 4.49 0.76
CA LEU A 43 17.08 4.07 1.99
C LEU A 43 18.05 2.92 1.76
N GLN A 44 17.65 1.89 1.01
CA GLN A 44 18.51 0.75 0.67
C GLN A 44 19.76 1.17 -0.12
N LYS A 45 19.62 2.15 -1.03
CA LYS A 45 20.73 2.70 -1.81
C LYS A 45 21.63 3.65 -1.01
N GLY A 46 21.25 3.99 0.23
CA GLY A 46 21.94 4.99 1.03
C GLY A 46 21.71 6.43 0.57
N ASP A 47 20.74 6.67 -0.31
CA ASP A 47 20.36 8.01 -0.78
C ASP A 47 19.37 8.65 0.21
N PHE A 48 19.88 9.00 1.39
CA PHE A 48 19.08 9.61 2.45
C PHE A 48 18.62 11.02 2.12
N GLN A 49 19.33 11.71 1.22
CA GLN A 49 18.94 13.04 0.75
C GLN A 49 17.74 12.93 -0.21
N GLY A 50 17.80 12.00 -1.17
CA GLY A 50 16.67 11.69 -2.03
C GLY A 50 15.46 11.21 -1.22
N ALA A 51 15.67 10.36 -0.21
CA ALA A 51 14.60 9.92 0.69
C ALA A 51 13.95 11.10 1.44
N TYR A 52 14.76 12.03 1.95
CA TYR A 52 14.28 13.24 2.63
C TYR A 52 13.45 14.15 1.70
N GLN A 53 13.81 14.25 0.42
CA GLN A 53 13.03 15.02 -0.57
C GLN A 53 11.63 14.44 -0.84
N LYS A 54 11.37 13.19 -0.45
CA LYS A 54 10.03 12.56 -0.56
C LYS A 54 9.16 12.78 0.67
N VAL A 55 9.73 13.31 1.76
CA VAL A 55 9.03 13.52 3.03
C VAL A 55 8.18 14.77 2.94
N ASP A 56 7.03 14.76 3.61
CA ASP A 56 6.22 15.96 3.71
C ASP A 56 6.98 17.07 4.46
N SER A 57 6.92 18.30 3.94
CA SER A 57 7.67 19.43 4.48
C SER A 57 7.32 19.75 5.94
N ASN A 58 6.14 19.33 6.42
CA ASN A 58 5.71 19.51 7.80
C ASN A 58 6.43 18.55 8.78
N LEU A 59 7.00 17.43 8.28
CA LEU A 59 7.96 16.61 9.05
C LEU A 59 9.41 17.10 8.93
N GLY A 60 9.69 17.99 7.97
CA GLY A 60 11.02 18.45 7.59
C GLY A 60 11.85 19.07 8.71
N PHE A 61 11.25 19.40 9.86
CA PHE A 61 11.96 19.90 11.05
C PHE A 61 12.37 18.82 12.07
N LYS A 62 11.73 17.63 12.08
CA LYS A 62 12.03 16.55 13.05
C LYS A 62 12.88 15.42 12.48
N SER A 63 12.89 15.29 11.15
CA SER A 63 13.68 14.29 10.44
C SER A 63 14.65 15.00 9.51
N ASN A 64 15.90 14.55 9.46
CA ASN A 64 16.89 15.01 8.49
C ASN A 64 17.55 13.77 7.85
N PRO A 65 18.34 13.93 6.77
CA PRO A 65 19.01 12.80 6.12
C PRO A 65 19.84 11.93 7.09
N ASP A 66 20.51 12.54 8.08
CA ASP A 66 21.28 11.81 9.10
C ASP A 66 20.40 10.95 10.02
N THR A 67 19.20 11.40 10.36
CA THR A 67 18.23 10.62 11.14
C THR A 67 17.81 9.38 10.36
N PHE A 68 17.52 9.50 9.07
CA PHE A 68 17.20 8.34 8.23
C PHE A 68 18.35 7.37 8.10
N LYS A 69 19.58 7.90 7.93
CA LYS A 69 20.79 7.08 7.92
C LYS A 69 20.93 6.28 9.21
N LYS A 70 20.87 6.94 10.37
CA LYS A 70 20.98 6.28 11.67
C LYS A 70 19.89 5.24 11.88
N TYR A 71 18.65 5.56 11.50
CA TYR A 71 17.52 4.66 11.66
C TYR A 71 17.63 3.42 10.76
N TRP A 72 18.01 3.60 9.50
CA TRP A 72 18.25 2.50 8.57
C TRP A 72 19.45 1.63 8.99
N GLN A 73 20.56 2.25 9.39
CA GLN A 73 21.73 1.51 9.88
C GLN A 73 21.44 0.74 11.18
N ALA A 74 20.62 1.28 12.07
CA ALA A 74 20.19 0.58 13.28
C ALA A 74 19.32 -0.64 12.94
N LEU A 75 18.50 -0.56 11.89
CA LEU A 75 17.76 -1.69 11.35
C LEU A 75 18.73 -2.74 10.76
N GLU A 76 19.63 -2.33 9.86
CA GLU A 76 20.56 -3.23 9.21
C GLU A 76 21.52 -3.90 10.20
N SER A 77 21.94 -3.21 11.26
CA SER A 77 22.75 -3.80 12.32
C SER A 77 22.06 -4.98 13.01
N LYS A 78 20.72 -4.91 13.13
CA LYS A 78 19.91 -5.93 13.81
C LYS A 78 19.45 -7.04 12.86
N ALA A 79 18.93 -6.67 11.69
CA ALA A 79 18.30 -7.58 10.75
C ALA A 79 19.23 -8.02 9.59
N GLY A 80 20.39 -7.39 9.42
CA GLY A 80 21.26 -7.56 8.25
C GLY A 80 20.81 -6.68 7.08
N LYS A 81 21.34 -6.93 5.88
CA LYS A 81 20.95 -6.16 4.68
C LYS A 81 19.55 -6.54 4.19
N LEU A 82 18.87 -5.58 3.56
CA LEU A 82 17.62 -5.85 2.85
C LEU A 82 17.89 -6.71 1.61
N VAL A 83 17.21 -7.85 1.50
CA VAL A 83 17.32 -8.79 0.38
C VAL A 83 16.22 -8.53 -0.65
N GLU A 84 14.96 -8.50 -0.21
CA GLU A 84 13.79 -8.33 -1.09
C GLU A 84 12.56 -7.84 -0.29
N VAL A 85 11.58 -7.27 -0.99
CA VAL A 85 10.24 -6.99 -0.45
C VAL A 85 9.27 -8.05 -0.98
N LYS A 86 8.64 -8.82 -0.09
CA LYS A 86 7.80 -9.97 -0.45
C LYS A 86 6.35 -9.60 -0.74
N ARG A 87 5.77 -8.72 0.08
CA ARG A 87 4.36 -8.34 -0.01
C ARG A 87 4.21 -6.89 0.45
N SER A 88 3.29 -6.17 -0.19
CA SER A 88 2.83 -4.87 0.28
C SER A 88 1.32 -4.92 0.55
N SER A 89 0.87 -4.26 1.61
CA SER A 89 -0.54 -4.03 1.91
C SER A 89 -0.76 -2.56 2.20
N ILE A 90 -1.94 -2.05 1.89
CA ILE A 90 -2.32 -0.64 2.08
C ILE A 90 -3.46 -0.59 3.09
N GLU A 91 -3.32 0.25 4.10
CA GLU A 91 -4.36 0.59 5.05
C GLU A 91 -4.59 2.10 5.04
N SER A 92 -5.83 2.54 4.80
CA SER A 92 -6.19 3.95 4.91
C SER A 92 -6.60 4.25 6.35
N LYS A 93 -5.89 5.14 7.03
CA LYS A 93 -6.12 5.47 8.44
C LYS A 93 -5.92 6.95 8.71
N ASP A 94 -6.90 7.58 9.34
CA ASP A 94 -6.86 8.99 9.78
C ASP A 94 -6.46 9.98 8.65
N GLY A 95 -6.87 9.69 7.40
CA GLY A 95 -6.53 10.51 6.23
C GLY A 95 -5.14 10.28 5.63
N TYR A 96 -4.44 9.22 6.06
CA TYR A 96 -3.16 8.77 5.52
C TYR A 96 -3.29 7.38 4.88
N PHE A 97 -2.42 7.09 3.92
CA PHE A 97 -2.22 5.75 3.37
C PHE A 97 -1.01 5.11 4.04
N VAL A 98 -1.23 4.07 4.84
CA VAL A 98 -0.17 3.31 5.51
C VAL A 98 0.14 2.07 4.67
N VAL A 99 1.31 2.06 4.04
CA VAL A 99 1.82 0.92 3.30
C VAL A 99 2.67 0.07 4.22
N THR A 100 2.27 -1.18 4.46
CA THR A 100 3.08 -2.17 5.18
C THR A 100 3.72 -3.10 4.17
N GLN A 101 5.05 -3.12 4.13
CA GLN A 101 5.86 -3.97 3.27
C GLN A 101 6.56 -5.04 4.10
N VAL A 102 6.22 -6.31 3.86
CA VAL A 102 6.92 -7.45 4.47
C VAL A 102 8.23 -7.64 3.72
N ALA A 103 9.33 -7.22 4.34
CA ALA A 103 10.66 -7.23 3.77
C ALA A 103 11.51 -8.36 4.34
N LYS A 104 12.20 -9.10 3.47
CA LYS A 104 13.18 -10.11 3.87
C LYS A 104 14.54 -9.44 4.03
N PHE A 105 15.08 -9.55 5.22
CA PHE A 105 16.45 -9.20 5.56
C PHE A 105 17.28 -10.48 5.77
N GLU A 106 18.60 -10.36 5.85
CA GLU A 106 19.49 -11.52 6.01
C GLU A 106 19.19 -12.36 7.27
N LYS A 107 18.73 -11.72 8.35
CA LYS A 107 18.49 -12.35 9.66
C LYS A 107 17.02 -12.57 9.99
N GLY A 108 16.10 -12.33 9.04
CA GLY A 108 14.65 -12.54 9.25
C GLY A 108 13.78 -11.60 8.43
N HIS A 109 12.51 -11.49 8.81
CA HIS A 109 11.54 -10.63 8.13
C HIS A 109 11.17 -9.43 9.00
N VAL A 110 10.99 -8.29 8.36
CA VAL A 110 10.68 -7.02 8.99
C VAL A 110 9.50 -6.39 8.25
N ASP A 111 8.53 -5.92 9.00
CA ASP A 111 7.45 -5.09 8.48
C ASP A 111 7.93 -3.64 8.41
N LEU A 112 8.06 -3.12 7.19
CA LEU A 112 8.36 -1.72 6.92
C LEU A 112 7.05 -0.98 6.71
N LYS A 113 6.73 -0.04 7.59
CA LYS A 113 5.51 0.77 7.52
C LYS A 113 5.85 2.18 7.05
N VAL A 114 5.31 2.57 5.90
CA VAL A 114 5.45 3.91 5.33
C VAL A 114 4.07 4.56 5.32
N ALA A 115 3.91 5.65 6.06
CA ALA A 115 2.71 6.47 6.00
C ALA A 115 2.87 7.54 4.92
N LEU A 116 1.88 7.68 4.05
CA LEU A 116 1.81 8.68 2.98
C LEU A 116 0.61 9.59 3.24
N ASP A 117 0.77 10.89 3.03
CA ASP A 117 -0.36 11.82 3.05
C ASP A 117 -1.17 11.78 1.73
N ASN A 118 -2.21 12.61 1.65
CA ASN A 118 -3.03 12.76 0.45
C ASN A 118 -2.28 13.34 -0.76
N MET A 119 -1.08 13.90 -0.56
CA MET A 119 -0.19 14.39 -1.62
C MET A 119 0.88 13.36 -2.01
N MET A 120 0.76 12.11 -1.51
CA MET A 120 1.72 11.02 -1.72
C MET A 120 3.13 11.32 -1.19
N ARG A 121 3.23 12.17 -0.15
CA ARG A 121 4.49 12.46 0.53
C ARG A 121 4.62 11.62 1.79
N VAL A 122 5.85 11.21 2.09
CA VAL A 122 6.12 10.36 3.26
C VAL A 122 5.88 11.17 4.53
N SER A 123 4.85 10.76 5.27
CA SER A 123 4.45 11.34 6.54
C SER A 123 5.00 10.58 7.76
N GLY A 124 5.53 9.38 7.54
CA GLY A 124 6.12 8.60 8.61
C GLY A 124 6.76 7.31 8.12
N PHE A 125 7.74 6.84 8.87
CA PHE A 125 8.41 5.57 8.62
C PHE A 125 8.67 4.85 9.94
N GLN A 126 8.30 3.57 10.01
CA GLN A 126 8.48 2.71 11.18
C GLN A 126 8.83 1.29 10.71
N TYR A 127 9.52 0.53 11.54
CA TYR A 127 9.75 -0.89 11.31
C TYR A 127 9.46 -1.73 12.56
N ALA A 128 9.02 -2.97 12.34
CA ALA A 128 8.85 -3.97 13.39
C ALA A 128 9.29 -5.35 12.89
N ASN A 129 9.70 -6.24 13.79
CA ASN A 129 9.89 -7.64 13.41
C ASN A 129 8.55 -8.19 12.93
N HIS A 130 8.57 -8.85 11.77
CA HIS A 130 7.40 -9.56 11.28
C HIS A 130 7.09 -10.69 12.26
N LYS A 131 5.88 -10.69 12.82
CA LYS A 131 5.39 -11.85 13.58
C LYS A 131 4.71 -12.76 12.56
N ASP A 132 5.22 -13.98 12.39
CA ASP A 132 4.51 -14.98 11.60
C ASP A 132 3.08 -15.09 12.16
N ASP A 133 2.07 -15.00 11.29
CA ASP A 133 0.63 -14.94 11.60
C ASP A 133 0.08 -16.20 12.34
N SER A 134 0.94 -17.04 12.93
CA SER A 134 0.56 -18.22 13.74
C SER A 134 0.08 -17.87 15.15
N SER A 135 -0.14 -16.59 15.47
CA SER A 135 -0.78 -16.18 16.72
C SER A 135 -1.71 -14.97 16.50
N GLY A 136 -2.88 -15.27 15.94
CA GLY A 136 -4.12 -14.56 16.25
C GLY A 136 -4.41 -13.29 15.46
N SER A 137 -4.98 -13.45 14.27
CA SER A 137 -6.22 -12.76 13.86
C SER A 137 -6.75 -13.37 12.57
N SER A 138 -8.06 -13.60 12.56
CA SER A 138 -8.86 -14.30 11.57
C SER A 138 -8.57 -13.95 10.11
N PRO A 139 -8.80 -14.89 9.17
CA PRO A 139 -8.77 -14.59 7.75
C PRO A 139 -9.70 -13.41 7.47
N GLN A 140 -9.10 -12.34 6.95
CA GLN A 140 -9.80 -11.27 6.26
C GLN A 140 -10.48 -11.89 5.04
N ALA A 141 -11.64 -12.49 5.29
CA ALA A 141 -12.57 -12.93 4.29
C ALA A 141 -12.93 -11.71 3.45
N SER A 142 -12.40 -11.67 2.25
CA SER A 142 -13.18 -11.42 1.05
C SER A 142 -14.26 -10.35 1.23
N SER A 143 -13.87 -9.08 1.36
CA SER A 143 -14.79 -7.96 1.09
C SER A 143 -14.99 -7.81 -0.42
N GLN A 144 -15.37 -8.90 -1.07
CA GLN A 144 -16.04 -8.88 -2.36
C GLN A 144 -17.54 -9.00 -2.03
N PRO A 145 -18.34 -7.95 -2.26
CA PRO A 145 -19.79 -8.11 -2.15
C PRO A 145 -20.20 -9.13 -3.21
N ALA A 146 -20.65 -10.31 -2.78
CA ALA A 146 -21.36 -11.22 -3.65
C ALA A 146 -22.62 -10.50 -4.16
N PRO A 147 -22.92 -10.52 -5.47
CA PRO A 147 -24.18 -9.97 -5.96
C PRO A 147 -25.33 -10.72 -5.29
N ALA A 148 -26.21 -9.98 -4.63
CA ALA A 148 -27.39 -10.50 -3.95
C ALA A 148 -28.23 -11.34 -4.93
N ALA A 149 -28.30 -12.65 -4.68
CA ALA A 149 -29.27 -13.50 -5.32
C ALA A 149 -30.65 -13.15 -4.75
N THR A 150 -31.52 -12.60 -5.60
CA THR A 150 -32.94 -12.37 -5.33
C THR A 150 -33.63 -13.71 -5.08
N PRO A 151 -34.34 -13.91 -3.94
CA PRO A 151 -35.25 -15.02 -3.82
C PRO A 151 -36.54 -14.70 -4.59
N ALA A 152 -36.84 -15.50 -5.61
CA ALA A 152 -38.15 -15.52 -6.26
C ALA A 152 -39.18 -16.12 -5.28
N SER A 153 -40.33 -15.43 -5.15
CA SER A 153 -41.57 -15.98 -4.58
C SER A 153 -42.39 -16.68 -5.66
#